data_AF-A0A218ZU50-F1
#
_entry.id   AF-A0A218ZU50-F1
#
_cell.length_a   1.000
_cell.length_b   1.000
_cell.length_c   1.000
_cell.angle_alpha   90.00
_cell.angle_beta   90.00
_cell.angle_gamma   90.00
#
_symmetry.space_group_name_H-M   'P 1'
#
loop_
_entity.id
_entity.type
_entity.pdbx_description
1 polymer ?
#
loop_
_entity_poly.entity_id
_entity_poly.type
_entity_poly.pdbx_seq_one_letter_code
_entity_poly.pdbx_strand_id
1 'polypeptide(L)'
;MKIEIGQRLEFEVDREDILGTSNRSIIATWYHLGTPIFVELAVGKTLMAELSKLFKGNDRKTALVSISRVSKAKYIVEPTMVLINSQRKNITPLK
;
A
#
# COMPACT_ATOMS: atom_id res chain seq x y z
N MET A 1 1.54 -1.06 12.27
CA MET A 1 2.18 0.16 11.74
C MET A 1 1.18 1.31 11.72
N LYS A 2 1.66 2.54 11.92
CA LYS A 2 0.86 3.76 11.84
C LYS A 2 1.56 4.77 10.92
N ILE A 3 0.78 5.48 10.11
CA ILE A 3 1.27 6.55 9.25
C ILE A 3 1.17 7.85 10.05
N GLU A 4 2.29 8.53 10.25
CA GLU A 4 2.33 9.81 10.96
C GLU A 4 1.99 10.98 10.03
N ILE A 5 1.60 12.10 10.62
CA ILE A 5 1.23 13.31 9.85
C ILE A 5 2.44 13.78 9.05
N GLY A 6 2.24 14.06 7.76
CA GLY A 6 3.29 14.44 6.83
C GLY A 6 4.01 13.25 6.17
N GLN A 7 3.71 12.01 6.57
CA GLN A 7 4.28 10.84 5.92
C GLN A 7 3.44 10.40 4.72
N ARG A 8 4.16 9.92 3.69
CA ARG A 8 3.65 9.25 2.51
C ARG A 8 4.37 7.91 2.41
N LEU A 9 3.60 6.83 2.34
CA LEU A 9 4.12 5.47 2.26
C LEU A 9 3.38 4.68 1.19
N GLU A 10 4.08 3.75 0.55
CA GLU A 10 3.56 2.92 -0.52
C GLU A 10 3.28 1.52 -0.01
N PHE A 11 2.08 1.03 -0.28
CA PHE A 11 1.62 -0.27 0.16
C PHE A 11 1.01 -1.03 -1.00
N GLU A 12 1.19 -2.34 -1.02
CA GLU A 12 0.27 -3.22 -1.72
C GLU A 12 -0.85 -3.61 -0.75
N VAL A 13 -2.09 -3.49 -1.20
CA VAL A 13 -3.28 -3.74 -0.41
C VAL A 13 -4.20 -4.68 -1.15
N ASP A 14 -4.74 -5.66 -0.43
CA ASP A 14 -5.71 -6.62 -0.95
C ASP A 14 -7.14 -6.10 -0.86
N ARG A 15 -7.92 -6.30 -1.94
CA ARG A 15 -9.32 -5.88 -2.03
C ARG A 15 -10.18 -6.56 -0.96
N GLU A 16 -9.87 -7.82 -0.63
CA GLU A 16 -10.63 -8.59 0.37
C GLU A 16 -10.52 -7.98 1.77
N ASP A 17 -9.35 -7.46 2.13
CA ASP A 17 -9.15 -6.75 3.40
C ASP A 17 -9.92 -5.42 3.45
N ILE A 18 -10.19 -4.82 2.30
CA ILE A 18 -10.90 -3.53 2.17
C ILE A 18 -12.42 -3.69 2.13
N LEU A 19 -12.92 -4.72 1.44
CA LEU A 19 -14.35 -4.94 1.23
C LEU A 19 -14.95 -5.97 2.20
N GLY A 20 -14.12 -6.79 2.85
CA GLY A 20 -14.55 -7.92 3.64
C GLY A 20 -14.84 -7.63 5.11
N THR A 21 -14.51 -6.46 5.66
CA THR A 21 -14.57 -6.28 7.13
C THR A 21 -14.79 -4.84 7.63
N SER A 22 -15.39 -4.76 8.82
CA SER A 22 -15.43 -3.57 9.70
C SER A 22 -14.14 -3.41 10.50
N ASN A 23 -12.99 -3.78 9.91
CA ASN A 23 -11.76 -3.91 10.65
C ASN A 23 -11.11 -2.56 10.97
N ARG A 24 -10.53 -2.47 12.17
CA ARG A 24 -9.69 -1.34 12.60
C ARG A 24 -8.27 -1.41 12.02
N SER A 25 -7.94 -2.51 11.34
CA SER A 25 -6.65 -2.75 10.71
C SER A 25 -6.80 -3.59 9.44
N ILE A 26 -5.83 -3.49 8.54
CA ILE A 26 -5.71 -4.31 7.33
C ILE A 26 -4.29 -4.87 7.24
N ILE A 27 -4.10 -5.99 6.57
CA ILE A 27 -2.76 -6.45 6.22
C ILE A 27 -2.37 -5.78 4.91
N ALA A 28 -1.16 -5.24 4.88
CA ALA A 28 -0.61 -4.58 3.72
C ALA A 28 0.85 -4.96 3.55
N THR A 29 1.33 -4.97 2.31
CA THR A 29 2.75 -5.20 2.03
C THR A 29 3.44 -3.87 1.82
N TRP A 30 4.38 -3.53 2.68
CA TRP A 30 5.27 -2.39 2.52
C TRP A 30 6.58 -2.86 1.89
N TYR A 31 7.02 -2.21 0.81
CA TYR A 31 8.28 -2.56 0.15
C TYR A 31 9.41 -1.68 0.66
N HIS A 32 10.29 -2.24 1.50
CA HIS A 32 11.49 -1.56 1.96
C HIS A 32 12.71 -2.06 1.18
N LEU A 33 13.32 -1.19 0.37
CA LEU A 33 14.48 -1.53 -0.46
C LEU A 33 14.25 -2.78 -1.33
N GLY A 34 13.04 -2.92 -1.89
CA GLY A 34 12.64 -4.07 -2.71
C GLY A 34 12.29 -5.33 -1.92
N THR A 35 12.42 -5.33 -0.59
CA THR A 35 11.99 -6.43 0.26
C THR A 35 10.54 -6.22 0.69
N PRO A 36 9.63 -7.18 0.43
CA PRO A 36 8.26 -7.11 0.91
C PRO A 36 8.22 -7.35 2.42
N ILE A 37 7.59 -6.44 3.15
CA ILE A 37 7.36 -6.54 4.59
C ILE A 37 5.86 -6.50 4.82
N PHE A 38 5.30 -7.60 5.32
CA PHE A 38 3.90 -7.64 5.73
C PHE A 38 3.71 -6.84 7.00
N VAL A 39 2.80 -5.87 6.96
CA VAL A 39 2.50 -4.99 8.09
C VAL A 39 1.00 -4.95 8.32
N GLU A 40 0.61 -5.03 9.59
CA GLU A 40 -0.74 -4.67 9.99
C GLU A 40 -0.84 -3.15 10.05
N LEU A 41 -1.62 -2.55 9.16
CA LEU A 41 -1.85 -1.11 9.09
C LEU A 41 -3.10 -0.74 9.86
N ALA A 42 -2.97 0.11 10.88
CA ALA A 42 -4.14 0.64 11.58
C ALA A 42 -4.92 1.60 10.68
N VAL A 43 -6.18 1.27 10.39
CA VAL A 43 -7.07 2.04 9.51
C VAL A 43 -8.16 2.73 10.32
N GLY A 44 -8.19 4.05 10.24
CA GLY A 44 -9.33 4.84 10.69
C GLY A 44 -10.43 4.91 9.64
N LYS A 45 -11.63 5.36 10.03
CA LYS A 45 -12.79 5.51 9.13
C LYS A 45 -12.47 6.27 7.84
N THR A 46 -11.66 7.32 7.93
CA THR A 46 -11.33 8.18 6.78
C THR A 46 -10.37 7.51 5.80
N LEU A 47 -9.33 6.85 6.30
CA LEU A 47 -8.44 6.06 5.45
C LEU A 47 -9.19 4.92 4.77
N MET A 48 -10.07 4.25 5.52
CA MET A 48 -10.88 3.16 5.01
C MET A 48 -11.82 3.64 3.90
N ALA A 49 -12.46 4.79 4.06
CA ALA A 49 -13.31 5.37 3.02
C ALA A 49 -12.53 5.67 1.71
N GLU A 50 -11.30 6.20 1.81
CA GLU A 50 -10.47 6.47 0.64
C GLU A 50 -9.98 5.18 -0.05
N LEU A 51 -9.60 4.16 0.72
CA LEU A 51 -9.25 2.84 0.17
C LEU A 51 -10.46 2.21 -0.54
N SER A 52 -11.63 2.19 0.09
CA SER A 52 -12.85 1.66 -0.53
C SER A 52 -13.21 2.41 -1.82
N LYS A 53 -13.01 3.74 -1.89
CA LYS A 53 -13.20 4.50 -3.13
C LYS A 53 -12.26 4.06 -4.24
N LEU A 54 -10.99 3.80 -3.93
CA LEU A 54 -10.00 3.34 -4.91
C LEU A 54 -10.35 1.96 -5.49
N PHE A 55 -10.88 1.06 -4.65
CA PHE A 55 -11.35 -0.26 -5.11
C PHE A 55 -12.77 -0.25 -5.69
N LYS A 56 -13.51 0.86 -5.58
CA LYS A 56 -14.86 0.99 -6.13
C LYS A 56 -14.78 1.17 -7.65
N GLY A 57 -15.13 0.12 -8.39
CA GLY A 57 -15.06 0.10 -9.85
C GLY A 57 -13.74 -0.44 -10.41
N ASN A 58 -12.89 -1.03 -9.56
CA ASN A 58 -11.68 -1.75 -9.96
C ASN A 58 -11.79 -3.22 -9.58
N ASP A 59 -11.70 -4.12 -10.56
CA ASP A 59 -11.81 -5.56 -10.34
C ASP A 59 -10.50 -6.27 -9.99
N ARG A 60 -9.41 -5.51 -9.84
CA ARG A 60 -8.13 -6.05 -9.40
C ARG A 60 -8.22 -6.56 -7.97
N LYS A 61 -7.57 -7.70 -7.74
CA LYS A 61 -7.45 -8.33 -6.41
C LYS A 61 -6.56 -7.52 -5.47
N THR A 62 -5.48 -6.96 -6.00
CA THR A 62 -4.52 -6.15 -5.22
C THR A 62 -4.31 -4.81 -5.91
N ALA A 63 -3.92 -3.79 -5.14
CA ALA A 63 -3.51 -2.50 -5.69
C ALA A 63 -2.29 -1.95 -4.93
N LEU A 64 -1.32 -1.45 -5.69
CA LEU A 64 -0.27 -0.60 -5.17
C LEU A 64 -0.84 0.81 -4.96
N VAL A 65 -0.81 1.26 -3.71
CA VAL A 65 -1.37 2.53 -3.27
C VAL A 65 -0.34 3.33 -2.50
N SER A 66 -0.30 4.62 -2.78
CA SER A 66 0.38 5.60 -1.96
C SER A 66 -0.60 6.18 -0.96
N ILE A 67 -0.32 6.01 0.33
CA ILE A 67 -1.14 6.52 1.43
C ILE A 67 -0.39 7.68 2.10
N SER A 68 -0.98 8.86 2.05
CA SER A 68 -0.46 10.08 2.70
C SER A 68 -1.37 10.52 3.83
N ARG A 69 -0.81 10.84 5.01
CA ARG A 69 -1.57 11.41 6.12
C ARG A 69 -1.35 12.91 6.22
N VAL A 70 -2.34 13.68 5.79
CA VAL A 70 -2.27 15.15 5.72
C VAL A 70 -2.63 15.80 7.06
N SER A 71 -3.48 15.16 7.86
CA SER A 71 -3.83 15.66 9.20
C SER A 71 -4.20 14.52 10.14
N LYS A 72 -4.59 14.85 11.39
CA LYS A 72 -5.04 13.84 12.37
C LYS A 72 -6.15 12.94 11.81
N ALA A 73 -7.06 13.50 11.03
CA ALA A 73 -8.23 12.79 10.49
C ALA A 73 -8.21 12.61 8.96
N LYS A 74 -7.34 13.31 8.22
CA LYS A 74 -7.36 13.29 6.75
C LYS A 74 -6.24 12.40 6.18
N TYR A 75 -6.65 11.47 5.32
CA TYR A 75 -5.78 10.65 4.50
C TYR A 75 -6.06 10.91 3.03
N ILE A 76 -5.04 10.73 2.20
CA ILE A 76 -5.13 10.74 0.74
C ILE A 76 -4.58 9.39 0.27
N VAL A 77 -5.33 8.71 -0.59
CA VAL A 77 -4.94 7.42 -1.17
C VAL A 77 -4.93 7.58 -2.69
N GLU A 78 -3.78 7.27 -3.29
CA GLU A 78 -3.57 7.39 -4.74
C GLU A 78 -3.02 6.07 -5.28
N PRO A 79 -3.38 5.66 -6.51
CA PRO A 79 -2.69 4.54 -7.15
C PRO A 79 -1.22 4.91 -7.37
N THR A 80 -0.31 3.97 -7.11
CA THR A 80 1.13 4.14 -7.39
C THR A 80 1.66 2.99 -8.24
N MET A 81 2.80 3.21 -8.89
CA MET A 81 3.57 2.18 -9.56
C MET A 81 4.93 2.09 -8.89
N VAL A 82 5.27 0.92 -8.35
CA VAL A 82 6.59 0.69 -7.78
C VAL A 82 7.52 0.16 -8.88
N LEU A 83 8.58 0.92 -9.17
CA LEU A 83 9.65 0.47 -10.07
C LEU A 83 10.57 -0.49 -9.29
N ILE A 84 10.37 -1.79 -9.50
CA ILE A 84 11.27 -2.82 -8.96
C ILE A 84 12.51 -2.86 -9.87
N ASN A 85 13.60 -2.22 -9.43
CA ASN A 85 14.89 -2.33 -10.11
C ASN A 85 15.54 -3.67 -9.74
N SER A 86 15.10 -4.78 -10.36
CA SER A 86 15.82 -6.04 -10.25
C SER A 86 17.06 -5.94 -11.15
N GLN A 87 18.23 -5.64 -10.58
CA GLN A 87 19.48 -5.98 -11.25
C GLN A 87 19.55 -7.51 -11.32
N ARG A 88 19.08 -8.08 -12.44
CA ARG A 88 19.39 -9.47 -12.76
C ARG A 88 20.91 -9.56 -12.74
N LYS A 89 21.46 -10.45 -11.90
CA LYS A 89 22.87 -10.86 -11.96
C LYS A 89 23.14 -11.55 -13.30
N ASN A 90 23.14 -10.81 -14.40
CA ASN A 90 23.79 -11.23 -15.64
C ASN A 90 25.27 -10.92 -15.48
N ILE A 91 25.92 -11.70 -14.61
CA ILE A 91 27.36 -11.86 -14.63
C ILE A 91 27.60 -12.89 -15.73
N THR A 92 27.49 -12.48 -16.98
CA THR A 92 28.05 -13.27 -18.07
C THR A 92 29.57 -13.12 -17.91
N PRO A 93 30.33 -14.17 -17.59
CA PRO A 93 31.78 -14.05 -17.60
C PRO A 93 32.18 -13.75 -19.05
N LEU A 94 32.84 -12.62 -19.27
CA LEU A 94 33.57 -12.39 -20.51
C LEU A 94 34.62 -13.50 -20.60
N LYS A 95 34.50 -14.35 -21.62
CA LYS A 95 35.54 -15.32 -21.99
C LYS A 95 36.72 -14.61 -22.62
#